data_AF-A0A353X4I9-F1
#
_entry.id   AF-A0A353X4I9-F1
#
_cell.length_a   1.000
_cell.length_b   1.000
_cell.length_c   1.000
_cell.angle_alpha   90.00
_cell.angle_beta   90.00
_cell.angle_gamma   90.00
#
_symmetry.space_group_name_H-M   'P 1'
#
loop_
_entity.id
_entity.type
_entity.pdbx_description
1 polymer ?
#
loop_
_entity_poly.entity_id
_entity_poly.type
_entity_poly.pdbx_seq_one_letter_code
_entity_poly.pdbx_strand_id
1 'polypeptide(L)'
;MWRRIERYLEDGRYEIDNNWVVNPIRPIAIGRMNYLFAGSHKAAQRAAMIYSLLATCKKNNVEASAWLTDVITKIQDQPINKIEGLLPEKWQK
;
A
#
# COMPACT_ATOMS: atom_id res chain seq x y z
N MET A 1 23.86 -18.29 -11.39
CA MET A 1 23.02 -17.86 -10.24
C MET A 1 23.74 -16.84 -9.33
N TRP A 2 25.07 -16.92 -9.17
CA TRP A 2 25.85 -16.16 -8.17
C TRP A 2 26.19 -14.69 -8.52
N ARG A 3 26.46 -14.38 -9.79
CA ARG A 3 26.85 -13.03 -10.28
C ARG A 3 25.90 -11.87 -9.93
N ARG A 4 24.62 -12.13 -9.64
CA ARG A 4 23.67 -11.06 -9.28
C ARG A 4 23.79 -10.66 -7.82
N ILE A 5 24.19 -11.61 -6.96
CA ILE A 5 24.34 -11.41 -5.52
C ILE A 5 25.69 -10.73 -5.26
N GLU A 6 26.76 -11.10 -5.96
CA GLU A 6 28.09 -10.47 -5.79
C GLU A 6 28.12 -8.95 -6.02
N ARG A 7 27.16 -8.38 -6.74
CA ARG A 7 27.13 -6.94 -7.04
C ARG A 7 27.03 -6.02 -5.81
N TYR A 8 26.54 -6.52 -4.67
CA TYR A 8 26.59 -5.72 -3.43
C TYR A 8 28.01 -5.53 -2.90
N LEU A 9 28.95 -6.44 -3.26
CA LEU A 9 30.36 -6.32 -2.89
C LEU A 9 31.08 -5.28 -3.77
N GLU A 10 30.55 -5.03 -4.97
CA GLU A 10 31.13 -4.14 -5.98
C GLU A 10 30.62 -2.70 -5.86
N ASP A 11 29.38 -2.50 -5.39
CA ASP A 11 28.76 -1.18 -5.24
C ASP A 11 27.98 -1.08 -3.92
N GLY A 12 28.48 -0.22 -3.01
CA GLY A 12 27.92 0.01 -1.67
C GLY A 12 26.55 0.73 -1.66
N ARG A 13 25.99 1.06 -2.82
CA ARG A 13 24.59 1.51 -2.95
C ARG A 13 23.60 0.35 -2.86
N TYR A 14 24.06 -0.89 -3.06
CA TYR A 14 23.22 -2.07 -2.93
C TYR A 14 23.32 -2.61 -1.50
N GLU A 15 22.20 -2.56 -0.77
CA GLU A 15 22.08 -3.25 0.50
C GLU A 15 21.98 -4.77 0.28
N ILE A 16 22.62 -5.54 1.16
CA ILE A 16 22.57 -7.01 1.16
C ILE A 16 21.15 -7.50 1.48
N ASP A 17 20.45 -6.75 2.31
CA ASP A 17 19.09 -7.05 2.73
C ASP A 17 18.06 -6.22 1.94
N ASN A 18 16.84 -6.75 1.87
CA ASN A 18 15.71 -6.04 1.26
C ASN A 18 14.69 -5.59 2.34
N ASN A 19 15.14 -5.37 3.58
CA ASN A 19 14.23 -5.22 4.71
C ASN A 19 13.28 -4.02 4.52
N TRP A 20 13.74 -2.98 3.82
CA TRP A 20 12.95 -1.84 3.38
C TRP A 20 11.73 -2.20 2.51
N VAL A 21 11.82 -3.29 1.74
CA VAL A 21 10.73 -3.80 0.89
C VAL A 21 9.92 -4.88 1.62
N VAL A 22 10.59 -5.79 2.33
CA VAL A 22 9.91 -6.92 2.97
C VAL A 22 9.13 -6.50 4.20
N ASN A 23 9.63 -5.58 5.02
CA ASN A 23 8.96 -5.18 6.25
C ASN A 23 7.58 -4.54 5.99
N PRO A 24 7.39 -3.66 4.98
CA PRO A 24 6.05 -3.18 4.60
C PRO A 24 5.10 -4.25 4.03
N ILE A 25 5.64 -5.29 3.37
CA ILE A 25 4.83 -6.36 2.75
C ILE A 25 4.48 -7.46 3.76
N ARG A 26 5.28 -7.64 4.81
CA ARG A 26 5.13 -8.70 5.83
C ARG A 26 3.72 -8.74 6.46
N PRO A 27 3.07 -7.61 6.83
CA PRO A 27 1.69 -7.60 7.31
C PRO A 27 0.67 -8.10 6.27
N ILE A 28 0.89 -7.83 4.98
CA ILE A 28 0.03 -8.30 3.88
C ILE A 28 0.18 -9.82 3.72
N ALA A 29 1.41 -10.32 3.80
CA ALA A 29 1.69 -11.76 3.75
C ALA A 29 1.03 -12.52 4.92
N ILE A 30 1.09 -11.96 6.12
CA ILE A 30 0.40 -12.50 7.31
C ILE A 30 -1.12 -12.40 7.13
N GLY A 31 -1.61 -11.27 6.62
CA GLY A 31 -3.04 -11.06 6.32
C GLY A 31 -3.62 -12.08 5.34
N ARG A 32 -2.84 -12.57 4.37
CA ARG A 32 -3.28 -13.62 3.43
C ARG A 32 -3.69 -14.93 4.12
N MET A 33 -3.12 -15.25 5.27
CA MET A 33 -3.56 -16.40 6.08
C MET A 33 -4.88 -16.15 6.82
N ASN A 34 -5.23 -14.88 7.04
CA ASN A 34 -6.42 -14.45 7.79
C ASN A 34 -7.58 -13.99 6.89
N TYR A 35 -7.38 -13.88 5.57
CA TYR A 35 -8.47 -13.52 4.65
C TYR A 35 -9.38 -14.71 4.38
N LEU A 36 -10.39 -14.88 5.25
CA LEU A 36 -11.41 -15.92 5.19
C LEU A 36 -12.16 -16.00 3.83
N PHE A 37 -12.08 -14.95 3.00
CA PHE A 37 -12.78 -14.83 1.71
C PHE A 37 -11.87 -14.47 0.51
N ALA A 38 -10.55 -14.60 0.64
CA ALA A 38 -9.63 -14.35 -0.48
C ALA A 38 -9.57 -15.49 -1.52
N GLY A 39 -10.69 -16.19 -1.76
CA GLY A 39 -10.79 -17.28 -2.73
C GLY A 39 -10.89 -16.83 -4.19
N SER A 40 -11.17 -15.55 -4.46
CA SER A 40 -11.32 -15.00 -5.81
C SER A 40 -10.21 -14.00 -6.15
N HIS A 41 -9.65 -14.09 -7.36
CA HIS A 41 -8.67 -13.12 -7.88
C HIS A 41 -9.17 -11.68 -7.81
N LYS A 42 -10.48 -11.46 -8.05
CA LYS A 42 -11.12 -10.15 -7.95
C LYS A 42 -11.10 -9.61 -6.51
N ALA A 43 -11.33 -10.48 -5.52
CA ALA A 43 -11.27 -10.09 -4.11
C ALA A 43 -9.84 -9.76 -3.69
N ALA A 44 -8.85 -10.54 -4.15
CA ALA A 44 -7.44 -10.26 -3.92
C ALA A 44 -7.00 -8.92 -4.52
N GLN A 45 -7.46 -8.60 -5.74
CA GLN A 45 -7.17 -7.31 -6.38
C GLN A 45 -7.77 -6.13 -5.58
N ARG A 46 -9.01 -6.26 -5.11
CA ARG A 46 -9.65 -5.23 -4.26
C ARG A 46 -8.91 -5.02 -2.94
N ALA A 47 -8.52 -6.11 -2.28
CA ALA A 47 -7.71 -6.03 -1.07
C ALA A 47 -6.37 -5.32 -1.35
N ALA A 48 -5.67 -5.68 -2.43
CA ALA A 48 -4.40 -5.06 -2.82
C ALA A 48 -4.54 -3.55 -3.07
N MET A 49 -5.66 -3.10 -3.68
CA MET A 49 -5.94 -1.67 -3.84
C MET A 49 -6.09 -0.96 -2.50
N ILE A 50 -6.86 -1.53 -1.56
CA ILE A 50 -7.05 -0.95 -0.22
C ILE A 50 -5.72 -0.89 0.54
N TYR A 51 -4.94 -1.98 0.55
CA TYR A 51 -3.63 -1.99 1.22
C TYR A 51 -2.66 -0.97 0.62
N SER A 52 -2.67 -0.80 -0.70
CA SER A 52 -1.87 0.23 -1.37
C SER A 52 -2.27 1.63 -0.90
N LEU A 53 -3.57 1.93 -0.79
CA LEU A 53 -4.07 3.23 -0.32
C LEU A 53 -3.71 3.50 1.15
N LEU A 54 -3.85 2.51 2.03
CA LEU A 54 -3.46 2.63 3.44
C LEU A 54 -1.94 2.80 3.59
N ALA A 55 -1.15 2.12 2.76
CA ALA A 55 0.31 2.31 2.72
C ALA A 55 0.68 3.73 2.27
N THR A 56 -0.03 4.29 1.29
CA THR A 56 0.13 5.68 0.87
C THR A 56 -0.26 6.67 1.97
N CYS A 57 -1.31 6.40 2.75
CA CYS A 57 -1.64 7.21 3.94
C CYS A 57 -0.47 7.21 4.93
N LYS A 58 0.06 6.03 5.26
CA LYS A 58 1.21 5.88 6.16
C LYS A 58 2.44 6.62 5.64
N LYS A 59 2.71 6.55 4.34
CA LYS A 59 3.84 7.26 3.69
C LYS A 59 3.71 8.79 3.79
N ASN A 60 2.48 9.31 3.73
CA ASN A 60 2.20 10.74 3.81
C ASN A 60 1.92 11.24 5.24
N ASN A 61 2.14 10.41 6.28
CA ASN A 61 1.80 10.71 7.68
C ASN A 61 0.31 11.11 7.87
N VAL A 62 -0.57 10.54 7.07
CA VAL A 62 -2.02 10.73 7.14
C VAL A 62 -2.63 9.61 7.97
N GLU A 63 -3.51 9.98 8.92
CA GLU A 63 -4.29 9.04 9.71
C GLU A 63 -5.26 8.26 8.81
N ALA A 64 -4.93 6.99 8.55
CA ALA A 64 -5.62 6.17 7.56
C ALA A 64 -7.10 5.95 7.89
N SER A 65 -7.46 5.84 9.18
CA SER A 65 -8.85 5.70 9.61
C SER A 65 -9.65 6.97 9.33
N ALA A 66 -9.08 8.14 9.64
CA ALA A 66 -9.74 9.42 9.44
C ALA A 66 -9.95 9.71 7.95
N TRP A 67 -8.91 9.46 7.14
CA TRP A 67 -9.00 9.56 5.69
C TRP A 67 -10.07 8.61 5.12
N LEU A 68 -10.08 7.34 5.53
CA LEU A 68 -11.03 6.36 5.00
C LEU A 68 -12.48 6.73 5.32
N THR A 69 -12.77 7.17 6.54
CA THR A 69 -14.11 7.62 6.94
C THR A 69 -14.54 8.83 6.10
N ASP A 70 -13.69 9.84 6.00
CA ASP A 70 -13.98 11.06 5.24
C ASP A 70 -14.22 10.79 3.75
N VAL A 71 -13.38 9.95 3.14
CA VAL A 71 -13.52 9.56 1.73
C VAL A 71 -14.81 8.77 1.49
N ILE A 72 -15.15 7.80 2.35
CA ILE A 72 -16.39 7.02 2.19
C ILE A 72 -17.63 7.90 2.34
N THR A 73 -17.59 8.92 3.21
CA THR A 73 -18.69 9.88 3.33
C THR A 73 -18.78 10.80 2.11
N LYS A 74 -17.65 11.33 1.63
CA LYS A 74 -17.61 12.30 0.51
C LYS A 74 -17.79 11.67 -0.87
N ILE A 75 -17.52 10.37 -1.03
CA ILE A 75 -17.59 9.70 -2.35
C ILE A 75 -19.01 9.64 -2.91
N GLN A 76 -20.03 9.69 -2.06
CA GLN A 76 -21.43 9.69 -2.50
C GLN A 76 -21.83 11.02 -3.15
N ASP A 77 -21.22 12.13 -2.71
CA ASP A 77 -21.57 13.49 -3.12
C ASP A 77 -20.60 14.09 -4.16
N GLN A 78 -19.44 13.45 -4.39
CA GLN A 78 -18.41 13.98 -5.27
C GLN A 78 -18.56 13.51 -6.74
N PRO A 79 -18.54 14.43 -7.72
CA PRO A 79 -18.48 14.05 -9.14
C PRO A 79 -17.16 13.34 -9.47
N ILE A 80 -17.22 12.36 -10.39
CA ILE A 80 -16.08 11.51 -10.79
C ILE A 80 -14.81 12.32 -11.15
N ASN A 81 -15.00 13.52 -11.72
CA ASN A 81 -13.94 14.42 -12.15
C ASN A 81 -13.15 15.08 -11.01
N LYS A 82 -13.60 14.95 -9.74
CA LYS A 82 -12.95 15.53 -8.56
C LYS A 82 -12.40 14.48 -7.58
N ILE A 83 -12.44 13.20 -7.95
CA ILE A 83 -11.97 12.09 -7.09
C ILE A 83 -10.48 12.21 -6.74
N GLU A 84 -9.66 12.80 -7.62
CA GLU A 84 -8.24 12.99 -7.33
C GLU A 84 -7.97 13.81 -6.06
N GLY A 85 -8.88 14.72 -5.67
CA GLY A 85 -8.76 15.49 -4.43
C GLY A 85 -8.97 14.65 -3.16
N LEU A 86 -9.51 13.44 -3.29
CA LEU A 86 -9.71 12.49 -2.19
C LEU A 86 -8.50 11.57 -1.98
N LEU A 87 -7.45 11.68 -2.81
CA LEU A 87 -6.23 10.90 -2.65
C LEU A 87 -5.50 11.31 -1.35
N PRO A 88 -4.84 10.37 -0.66
CA PRO A 88 -4.16 10.65 0.61
C PRO A 88 -3.12 11.78 0.52
N GLU A 89 -2.51 11.98 -0.65
CA GLU A 89 -1.51 13.03 -0.89
C GLU A 89 -2.11 14.44 -0.96
N LYS A 90 -3.36 14.56 -1.41
CA LYS A 90 -4.07 15.84 -1.58
C LYS A 90 -5.13 16.07 -0.49
N TRP A 91 -5.23 15.16 0.47
CA TRP A 91 -6.21 15.22 1.54
C TRP A 91 -5.83 16.33 2.54
N GLN A 92 -6.63 17.40 2.54
CA GLN A 92 -6.60 18.44 3.56
C GLN A 92 -7.79 18.24 4.49
N LYS A 93 -7.51 18.25 5.79
CA LYS A 93 -8.51 18.05 6.84
C LYS A 93 -9.46 19.24 6.95
#